data_AF-A0A557SWX0-F1
#
_entry.id   AF-A0A557SWX0-F1
#
_cell.length_a   1.000
_cell.length_b   1.000
_cell.length_c   1.000
_cell.angle_alpha   90.00
_cell.angle_beta   90.00
_cell.angle_gamma   90.00
#
_symmetry.space_group_name_H-M   'P 1'
#
loop_
_entity.id
_entity.type
_entity.pdbx_description
1 polymer ?
#
loop_
_entity_poly.entity_id
_entity_poly.type
_entity_poly.pdbx_seq_one_letter_code
_entity_poly.pdbx_strand_id
1 'polypeptide(L)' 'MSEGCGIVDQWYYMGLTLYRKKSYAKAIKYFDRSLELSSKKGFNSWYMKGNSFYHMNEFEEAIKCFDKSIS' A
#
# COMPACT_ATOMS: atom_id res chain seq x y z
N MET A 1 -10.88 22.04 8.41
CA MET A 1 -9.40 21.97 8.32
C MET A 1 -9.02 20.51 8.14
N SER A 2 -8.19 20.26 7.14
CA SER A 2 -7.99 19.01 6.42
C SER A 2 -6.94 18.10 7.08
N GLU A 3 -7.23 17.57 8.27
CA GLU A 3 -6.26 16.73 9.01
C GLU A 3 -6.09 15.31 8.43
N GLY A 4 -6.98 14.88 7.53
CA GLY A 4 -6.92 13.52 6.95
C GLY A 4 -5.90 13.32 5.84
N CYS A 5 -5.49 14.39 5.13
CA CYS A 5 -4.69 14.24 3.90
C CYS A 5 -3.21 13.93 4.19
N GLY A 6 -2.64 14.45 5.27
CA GLY A 6 -1.21 14.29 5.57
C GLY A 6 -0.82 12.91 6.13
N ILE A 7 -1.73 12.26 6.86
CA ILE A 7 -1.43 10.98 7.52
C ILE A 7 -1.44 9.82 6.51
N VAL A 8 -2.36 9.84 5.54
CA VAL A 8 -2.45 8.82 4.47
C VAL A 8 -1.14 8.73 3.69
N ASP A 9 -0.56 9.88 3.36
CA ASP A 9 0.71 10.00 2.65
C ASP A 9 1.88 9.52 3.50
N GLN A 10 1.89 9.82 4.81
CA GLN A 10 2.95 9.37 5.72
C GLN A 10 3.08 7.85 5.79
N TRP A 11 1.96 7.13 5.95
CA TRP A 11 1.97 5.65 5.97
C TRP A 11 2.41 5.07 4.63
N TYR A 12 2.00 5.70 3.52
CA TYR A 12 2.44 5.32 2.18
C TYR A 12 3.96 5.45 2.02
N TYR A 13 4.55 6.59 2.39
CA TYR A 13 6.01 6.80 2.27
C TYR A 13 6.82 5.87 3.19
N MET A 14 6.29 5.55 4.37
CA MET A 14 6.90 4.55 5.26
C MET A 14 6.86 3.15 4.66
N GLY A 15 5.73 2.75 4.06
CA GLY A 15 5.62 1.51 3.32
C GLY A 15 6.58 1.45 2.14
N LEU A 16 6.70 2.53 1.36
CA LEU A 16 7.63 2.64 0.23
C LEU A 16 9.09 2.50 0.67
N THR A 17 9.45 3.11 1.81
CA THR A 17 10.80 2.99 2.38
C THR A 17 11.12 1.54 2.75
N LEU A 18 10.16 0.83 3.36
CA LEU A 18 10.31 -0.59 3.71
C LEU A 18 10.35 -1.48 2.46
N TYR A 19 9.55 -1.18 1.44
CA TYR A 19 9.57 -1.84 0.14
C TYR A 19 10.94 -1.73 -0.52
N ARG A 20 11.54 -0.52 -0.55
CA ARG A 20 12.91 -0.31 -1.07
C ARG A 20 13.97 -1.07 -0.28
N LYS A 21 13.73 -1.31 1.01
CA LYS A 21 14.58 -2.18 1.86
C LYS A 21 14.29 -3.67 1.67
N LYS A 22 13.46 -4.05 0.70
CA LYS A 22 12.99 -5.43 0.43
C LYS A 22 12.23 -6.07 1.60
N SER A 23 11.76 -5.26 2.55
CA SER A 23 10.97 -5.73 3.69
C SER A 23 9.48 -5.72 3.34
N TYR A 24 9.11 -6.54 2.36
CA TYR A 24 7.80 -6.52 1.72
C TYR A 24 6.66 -6.79 2.71
N ALA A 25 6.79 -7.80 3.59
CA ALA A 25 5.79 -8.12 4.60
C ALA A 25 5.53 -6.96 5.58
N LYS A 26 6.56 -6.17 5.91
CA LYS A 26 6.37 -4.96 6.73
C LYS A 26 5.75 -3.85 5.90
N ALA A 27 6.21 -3.64 4.67
CA ALA A 27 5.66 -2.62 3.77
C ALA A 27 4.14 -2.77 3.59
N ILE A 28 3.65 -4.01 3.44
CA ILE A 28 2.22 -4.33 3.33
C ILE A 28 1.42 -3.76 4.51
N LYS A 29 1.90 -3.93 5.76
CA LYS A 29 1.21 -3.40 6.95
C LYS A 29 1.06 -1.87 6.94
N TYR A 30 2.06 -1.17 6.39
CA TYR A 30 2.01 0.29 6.27
C TYR A 30 1.09 0.72 5.13
N PHE A 31 1.08 -0.02 4.01
CA PHE A 31 0.11 0.22 2.94
C PHE A 31 -1.33 -0.05 3.40
N ASP A 32 -1.57 -1.09 4.19
CA ASP A 32 -2.88 -1.36 4.79
C ASP A 32 -3.35 -0.20 5.67
N ARG A 33 -2.47 0.32 6.52
CA ARG A 33 -2.81 1.47 7.36
C ARG A 33 -3.06 2.74 6.53
N SER A 34 -2.35 2.92 5.42
CA SER A 34 -2.61 4.00 4.46
C SER A 34 -4.00 3.84 3.82
N LEU A 35 -4.39 2.61 3.49
CA LEU A 35 -5.70 2.28 2.90
C LEU A 35 -6.85 2.43 3.89
N GLU A 36 -6.68 2.07 5.16
CA GLU A 36 -7.67 2.26 6.24
C GLU A 36 -8.01 3.74 6.47
N LEU A 37 -7.01 4.61 6.32
CA LEU A 37 -7.15 6.05 6.56
C LEU A 37 -7.58 6.82 5.30
N SER A 38 -7.38 6.25 4.12
CA SER A 38 -7.79 6.86 2.86
C SER A 38 -9.27 6.56 2.59
N SER A 39 -10.13 7.58 2.71
CA SER A 39 -11.57 7.36 2.51
C SER A 39 -11.98 7.16 1.05
N LYS A 40 -11.10 7.38 0.06
CA LYS A 40 -11.53 7.37 -1.36
C LYS A 40 -10.46 7.26 -2.46
N LYS A 41 -9.14 7.34 -2.18
CA LYS A 41 -8.10 7.35 -3.23
C LYS A 41 -6.82 6.63 -2.81
N GLY A 42 -6.95 5.35 -2.51
CA GLY A 42 -5.84 4.48 -2.11
C GLY A 42 -5.03 3.86 -3.26
N PHE A 43 -5.20 4.30 -4.51
CA PHE A 43 -4.62 3.67 -5.71
C PHE A 43 -3.13 3.31 -5.53
N ASN A 44 -2.32 4.29 -5.11
CA ASN A 44 -0.89 4.12 -4.93
C ASN A 44 -0.57 3.05 -3.86
N SER A 45 -1.33 3.01 -2.77
CA SER A 45 -1.14 2.06 -1.68
C SER A 45 -1.55 0.64 -2.08
N TRP A 46 -2.65 0.46 -2.82
CA TRP A 46 -3.03 -0.84 -3.39
C TRP A 46 -1.99 -1.34 -4.40
N TYR A 47 -1.50 -0.47 -5.29
CA TYR A 47 -0.48 -0.83 -6.27
C TYR A 47 0.86 -1.22 -5.61
N MET A 48 1.31 -0.48 -4.60
CA MET A 48 2.53 -0.83 -3.87
C MET A 48 2.36 -2.08 -2.99
N LYS A 49 1.16 -2.30 -2.42
CA LYS A 49 0.82 -3.54 -1.71
C LYS A 49 0.86 -4.74 -2.66
N GLY A 50 0.29 -4.63 -3.85
CA GLY A 50 0.35 -5.66 -4.89
C GLY A 50 1.79 -5.98 -5.32
N ASN A 51 2.61 -4.96 -5.55
CA ASN A 51 4.05 -5.16 -5.83
C ASN A 51 4.78 -5.86 -4.67
N SER A 52 4.42 -5.57 -3.42
CA SER A 52 5.02 -6.21 -2.26
C SER A 52 4.69 -7.70 -2.21
N PHE A 53 3.44 -8.08 -2.49
CA PHE A 53 3.03 -9.48 -2.61
C PHE A 53 3.70 -10.19 -3.80
N TYR A 54 3.80 -9.50 -4.94
CA TYR A 54 4.49 -10.03 -6.12
C TYR A 54 5.94 -10.41 -5.81
N HIS A 55 6.69 -9.56 -5.10
CA HIS A 55 8.06 -9.89 -4.70
C HIS A 55 8.17 -10.95 -3.60
N MET A 56 7.06 -11.29 -2.93
CA MET A 56 6.97 -12.42 -2.02
C MET A 56 6.52 -13.72 -2.71
N ASN A 57 6.29 -13.70 -4.02
CA ASN A 57 5.67 -14.78 -4.81
C ASN A 57 4.22 -15.10 -4.43
N GLU A 58 3.53 -14.18 -3.75
CA GLU A 58 2.11 -14.30 -3.37
C GLU A 58 1.24 -13.73 -4.50
N PHE A 59 1.23 -14.41 -5.64
CA PHE A 59 0.66 -13.85 -6.87
C PHE A 59 -0.86 -13.64 -6.82
N GLU A 60 -1.60 -14.51 -6.13
CA GLU A 60 -3.05 -14.38 -5.99
C GLU A 60 -3.43 -13.10 -5.25
N GLU A 61 -2.73 -12.79 -4.15
CA GLU A 61 -2.96 -11.56 -3.39
C GLU A 61 -2.46 -10.33 -4.12
N ALA A 62 -1.38 -10.45 -4.90
CA ALA A 62 -0.91 -9.37 -5.76
C ALA A 62 -1.97 -8.96 -6.79
N ILE A 63 -2.58 -9.94 -7.49
CA ILE A 63 -3.64 -9.70 -8.48
C ILE A 63 -4.85 -9.02 -7.82
N LYS A 64 -5.34 -9.53 -6.68
CA LYS A 64 -6.44 -8.90 -5.94
C LYS A 64 -6.14 -7.45 -5.57
N CYS A 65 -4.90 -7.14 -5.22
CA CYS A 65 -4.48 -5.77 -4.92
C CYS A 65 -4.43 -4.88 -6.17
N PHE A 66 -4.00 -5.42 -7.31
CA PHE A 66 -3.99 -4.68 -8.58
C PHE A 66 -5.41 -4.42 -9.10
N ASP A 67 -6.32 -5.39 -9.00
CA ASP A 67 -7.72 -5.19 -9.38
C ASP A 67 -8.36 -4.06 -8.56
N LYS A 68 -8.11 -4.02 -7.25
CA LYS A 68 -8.56 -2.94 -6.36
C LYS A 68 -7.87 -1.60 -6.60
N SER A 69 -6.71 -1.57 -7.25
CA SER A 69 -6.08 -0.31 -7.62
C SER A 69 -6.78 0.27 -8.86
N ILE A 70 -7.24 -0.58 -9.78
CA ILE A 70 -7.82 -0.13 -11.06
C ILE A 70 -9.34 0.17 -10.93
N SER A 71 -10.03 -0.36 -9.92
CA SER A 71 -11.46 -0.09 -9.66
C SER A 71 -11.71 1.24 -8.96
#